data_AF-A0A1B6EZR9-F1
#
_entry.id   AF-A0A1B6EZR9-F1
#
_cell.length_a   1.000
_cell.length_b   1.000
_cell.length_c   1.000
_cell.angle_alpha   90.00
_cell.angle_beta   90.00
_cell.angle_gamma   90.00
#
_symmetry.space_group_name_H-M   'P 1'
#
loop_
_entity.id
_entity.type
_entity.pdbx_description
1 polymer ?
#
loop_
_entity_poly.entity_id
_entity_poly.type
_entity_poly.pdbx_seq_one_letter_code
_entity_poly.pdbx_strand_id
1 'polypeptide(L)'
;TAFNIQNMKEYTMLYNETDVLLLADVMENFRDVCLNTYKLDPAWYFTAPGLAWSAMLKITKVELSLLTDVDMVLMVEKGIRGGISQCSHRYAKANNPYMMDYDKSKPNSYLMYLDANNLYGWAMSKKIPYGNFQWSNTDIDVMQVSDDSPTGYILEVDLEYPEELHDLHSDLPLAPERRLPPGSKQTKLLTTLYSKERYVIHYQNLKQYLSLGMKLKHVHRVLSFSQSDWLQPYINLNTMERTKAKNDFEKDFFKLMNNSVFGKTMENIRNRVDI
;
A
#
# COMPACT_ATOMS: atom_id res chain seq x y z
N THR A 1 -41.36 -26.01 -5.20
CA THR A 1 -42.24 -26.10 -4.00
C THR A 1 -41.94 -25.07 -2.90
N ALA A 2 -41.05 -24.07 -3.08
CA ALA A 2 -40.93 -22.94 -2.14
C ALA A 2 -41.79 -21.71 -2.52
N PHE A 3 -41.86 -21.36 -3.81
CA PHE A 3 -42.54 -20.15 -4.31
C PHE A 3 -43.67 -20.41 -5.32
N ASN A 4 -44.05 -21.69 -5.51
CA ASN A 4 -45.12 -22.14 -6.41
C ASN A 4 -45.15 -21.52 -7.83
N ILE A 5 -43.97 -21.32 -8.42
CA ILE A 5 -43.77 -20.69 -9.75
C ILE A 5 -44.28 -21.60 -10.87
N GLN A 6 -45.13 -21.09 -11.75
CA GLN A 6 -45.78 -21.85 -12.82
C GLN A 6 -45.18 -21.63 -14.21
N ASN A 7 -44.48 -20.51 -14.43
CA ASN A 7 -43.90 -20.16 -15.72
C ASN A 7 -42.66 -19.27 -15.58
N MET A 8 -41.94 -19.08 -16.69
CA MET A 8 -40.68 -18.31 -16.70
C MET A 8 -40.88 -16.83 -16.35
N LYS A 9 -42.04 -16.25 -16.68
CA LYS A 9 -42.33 -14.84 -16.34
C LYS A 9 -42.39 -14.66 -14.83
N GLU A 10 -43.08 -15.53 -14.11
CA GLU A 10 -43.16 -15.52 -12.65
C GLU A 10 -41.79 -15.72 -11.99
N TYR A 11 -40.97 -16.61 -12.55
CA TYR A 11 -39.59 -16.78 -12.09
C TYR A 11 -38.77 -15.49 -12.23
N THR A 12 -38.78 -14.87 -13.42
CA THR A 12 -38.03 -13.64 -13.70
C THR A 12 -38.52 -12.47 -12.83
N MET A 13 -39.82 -12.37 -12.58
CA MET A 13 -40.38 -11.35 -11.70
C MET A 13 -39.89 -11.51 -10.26
N LEU A 14 -39.99 -12.72 -9.70
CA LEU A 14 -39.51 -13.00 -8.35
C LEU A 14 -38.00 -12.77 -8.22
N TYR A 15 -37.22 -13.20 -9.22
CA TYR A 15 -35.77 -12.98 -9.27
C TYR A 15 -35.44 -11.48 -9.25
N ASN A 16 -36.07 -10.69 -10.12
CA ASN A 16 -35.81 -9.25 -10.20
C ASN A 16 -36.26 -8.52 -8.92
N GLU A 17 -37.41 -8.88 -8.37
CA GLU A 17 -37.88 -8.34 -7.09
C GLU A 17 -36.90 -8.67 -5.96
N THR A 18 -36.40 -9.90 -5.91
CA THR A 18 -35.40 -10.32 -4.91
C THR A 18 -34.09 -9.55 -5.06
N ASP A 19 -33.55 -9.42 -6.28
CA ASP A 19 -32.32 -8.68 -6.55
C ASP A 19 -32.45 -7.20 -6.15
N VAL A 20 -33.57 -6.56 -6.49
CA VAL A 20 -33.83 -5.15 -6.15
C VAL A 20 -33.97 -4.95 -4.65
N LEU A 21 -34.74 -5.82 -3.96
CA LEU A 21 -34.94 -5.72 -2.52
C LEU A 21 -33.64 -5.98 -1.74
N LEU A 22 -32.84 -6.96 -2.14
CA LEU A 22 -31.53 -7.23 -1.53
C LEU A 22 -30.57 -6.06 -1.74
N LEU A 23 -30.53 -5.49 -2.95
CA LEU A 23 -29.70 -4.31 -3.21
C LEU A 23 -30.16 -3.11 -2.37
N ALA A 24 -31.47 -2.89 -2.24
CA ALA A 24 -32.01 -1.80 -1.42
C ALA A 24 -31.58 -1.97 0.06
N ASP A 25 -31.75 -3.15 0.63
CA ASP A 25 -31.36 -3.45 2.02
C ASP A 25 -29.85 -3.25 2.24
N VAL A 26 -29.01 -3.75 1.32
CA VAL A 26 -27.55 -3.52 1.38
C VAL A 26 -27.21 -2.04 1.28
N MET A 27 -27.88 -1.28 0.41
CA MET A 27 -27.63 0.15 0.25
C MET A 27 -28.09 0.97 1.45
N GLU A 28 -29.22 0.63 2.07
CA GLU A 28 -29.70 1.28 3.30
C GLU A 28 -28.73 1.02 4.45
N ASN A 29 -28.33 -0.24 4.68
CA ASN A 29 -27.32 -0.56 5.68
C ASN A 29 -25.98 0.14 5.41
N PHE A 30 -25.54 0.19 4.15
CA PHE A 30 -24.33 0.91 3.76
C PHE A 30 -24.41 2.41 4.08
N ARG A 31 -25.56 3.05 3.81
CA ARG A 31 -25.80 4.46 4.16
C ARG A 31 -25.78 4.66 5.66
N ASP A 32 -26.45 3.81 6.42
CA ASP A 32 -26.48 3.89 7.89
C ASP A 32 -25.09 3.77 8.50
N VAL A 33 -24.29 2.79 8.06
CA VAL A 33 -22.89 2.64 8.50
C VAL A 33 -22.09 3.92 8.22
N CYS A 34 -22.18 4.46 7.00
CA CYS A 34 -21.43 5.66 6.62
C CYS A 34 -21.87 6.92 7.36
N LEU A 35 -23.17 7.11 7.53
CA LEU A 35 -23.75 8.23 8.29
C LEU A 35 -23.39 8.13 9.77
N ASN A 36 -23.39 6.92 10.33
CA ASN A 36 -23.04 6.70 11.73
C ASN A 36 -21.55 6.93 11.98
N THR A 37 -20.66 6.41 11.13
CA THR A 37 -19.21 6.52 11.31
C THR A 37 -18.63 7.84 10.82
N TYR A 38 -18.90 8.22 9.57
CA TYR A 38 -18.24 9.35 8.90
C TYR A 38 -19.11 10.61 8.84
N LYS A 39 -20.40 10.50 9.15
CA LYS A 39 -21.39 11.57 8.96
C LYS A 39 -21.43 12.04 7.51
N LEU A 40 -21.24 11.10 6.57
CA LEU A 40 -21.26 11.32 5.13
C LEU A 40 -22.20 10.29 4.52
N ASP A 41 -23.09 10.74 3.63
CA ASP A 41 -24.00 9.85 2.93
C ASP A 41 -23.32 9.35 1.65
N PRO A 42 -23.12 8.02 1.49
CA PRO A 42 -22.40 7.45 0.36
C PRO A 42 -23.12 7.70 -0.97
N ALA A 43 -24.43 8.01 -0.98
CA ALA A 43 -25.19 8.32 -2.19
C ALA A 43 -24.71 9.59 -2.91
N TRP A 44 -23.91 10.44 -2.26
CA TRP A 44 -23.29 11.63 -2.87
C TRP A 44 -21.97 11.34 -3.58
N TYR A 45 -21.52 10.08 -3.59
CA TYR A 45 -20.24 9.68 -4.15
C TYR A 45 -20.44 8.63 -5.24
N PHE A 46 -19.74 8.80 -6.36
CA PHE A 46 -19.76 7.83 -7.44
C PHE A 46 -19.17 6.47 -7.03
N THR A 47 -18.19 6.46 -6.13
CA THR A 47 -17.47 5.25 -5.72
C THR A 47 -16.99 5.35 -4.27
N ALA A 48 -16.77 4.20 -3.62
CA ALA A 48 -16.25 4.12 -2.26
C ALA A 48 -14.91 4.86 -2.04
N PRO A 49 -13.94 4.89 -3.00
CA PRO A 49 -12.74 5.71 -2.85
C PRO A 49 -12.99 7.22 -2.76
N GLY A 50 -14.01 7.74 -3.44
CA GLY A 50 -14.42 9.14 -3.29
C GLY A 50 -14.92 9.44 -1.88
N LEU A 51 -15.79 8.56 -1.36
CA LEU A 51 -16.26 8.62 0.02
C LEU A 51 -15.11 8.53 1.02
N ALA A 52 -14.19 7.57 0.83
CA ALA A 52 -13.06 7.35 1.72
C ALA A 52 -12.14 8.57 1.79
N TRP A 53 -11.89 9.21 0.64
CA TRP A 53 -11.11 10.44 0.56
C TRP A 53 -11.76 11.59 1.33
N SER A 54 -13.07 11.83 1.13
CA SER A 54 -13.79 12.87 1.86
C SER A 54 -13.91 12.58 3.35
N ALA A 55 -14.14 11.32 3.74
CA ALA A 55 -14.17 10.90 5.13
C ALA A 55 -12.81 11.17 5.79
N MET A 56 -11.73 10.80 5.13
CA MET A 56 -10.36 11.07 5.58
C MET A 56 -10.14 12.56 5.81
N LEU A 57 -10.39 13.41 4.82
CA LEU A 57 -10.22 14.86 4.94
C LEU A 57 -11.06 15.46 6.07
N LYS A 58 -12.30 15.00 6.23
CA LYS A 58 -13.21 15.47 7.29
C LYS A 58 -12.72 15.10 8.69
N ILE A 59 -12.19 13.90 8.85
CA ILE A 59 -11.72 13.38 10.15
C ILE A 59 -10.39 14.01 10.54
N THR A 60 -9.44 14.04 9.60
CA THR A 60 -8.07 14.51 9.86
C THR A 60 -7.99 16.03 9.85
N LYS A 61 -8.87 16.70 9.08
CA LYS A 61 -8.84 18.14 8.81
C LYS A 61 -7.49 18.61 8.28
N VAL A 62 -6.76 17.71 7.63
CA VAL A 62 -5.44 18.00 7.07
C VAL A 62 -5.57 18.94 5.88
N GLU A 63 -4.64 19.88 5.78
CA GLU A 63 -4.46 20.72 4.60
C GLU A 63 -3.27 20.19 3.80
N LEU A 64 -3.56 19.61 2.63
CA LEU A 64 -2.55 19.02 1.75
C LEU A 64 -2.09 20.06 0.73
N SER A 65 -0.77 20.32 0.67
CA SER A 65 -0.19 21.16 -0.38
C SER A 65 -0.02 20.36 -1.67
N LEU A 66 -0.06 21.08 -2.81
CA LEU A 66 0.25 20.50 -4.11
C LEU A 66 1.75 20.63 -4.42
N LEU A 67 2.30 19.68 -5.17
CA LEU A 67 3.57 19.85 -5.85
C LEU A 67 3.35 20.77 -7.05
N THR A 68 3.95 21.96 -7.03
CA THR A 68 3.83 22.96 -8.10
C THR A 68 4.97 22.91 -9.11
N ASP A 69 6.05 22.20 -8.78
CA ASP A 69 7.22 22.02 -9.64
C ASP A 69 7.14 20.65 -10.35
N VAL A 70 7.24 20.68 -11.68
CA VAL A 70 7.19 19.48 -12.53
C VAL A 70 8.33 18.50 -12.22
N ASP A 71 9.52 18.99 -11.87
CA ASP A 71 10.66 18.13 -11.58
C ASP A 71 10.49 17.37 -10.26
N MET A 72 9.78 17.97 -9.29
CA MET A 72 9.40 17.29 -8.05
C MET A 72 8.39 16.17 -8.34
N VAL A 73 7.37 16.47 -9.17
CA VAL A 73 6.36 15.49 -9.59
C VAL A 73 7.04 14.31 -10.29
N LEU A 74 7.89 14.57 -11.29
CA LEU A 74 8.61 13.54 -12.03
C LEU A 74 9.55 12.72 -11.14
N MET A 75 10.21 13.35 -10.17
CA MET A 75 11.06 12.65 -9.20
C MET A 75 10.23 11.73 -8.31
N VAL A 76 9.12 12.21 -7.74
CA VAL A 76 8.24 11.39 -6.90
C VAL A 76 7.63 10.24 -7.70
N GLU A 77 7.13 10.49 -8.92
CA GLU A 77 6.61 9.45 -9.83
C GLU A 77 7.67 8.38 -10.13
N LYS A 78 8.92 8.80 -10.42
CA LYS A 78 10.05 7.89 -10.63
C LYS A 78 10.39 7.07 -9.38
N GLY A 79 10.03 7.55 -8.18
CA GLY A 79 10.21 6.85 -6.90
C GLY A 79 9.10 5.85 -6.56
N ILE A 80 7.96 5.87 -7.25
CA ILE A 80 6.84 4.98 -6.93
C ILE A 80 7.21 3.52 -7.21
N ARG A 81 7.03 2.65 -6.22
CA ARG A 81 7.24 1.19 -6.30
C ARG A 81 5.97 0.47 -5.88
N GLY A 82 5.76 -0.72 -6.47
CA GLY A 82 4.69 -1.63 -6.05
C GLY A 82 5.14 -2.53 -4.90
N GLY A 83 4.28 -3.47 -4.52
CA GLY A 83 4.66 -4.55 -3.60
C GLY A 83 5.75 -5.43 -4.22
N ILE A 84 6.73 -5.82 -3.40
CA ILE A 84 7.75 -6.78 -3.80
C ILE A 84 7.11 -8.17 -3.79
N SER A 85 7.27 -8.91 -4.88
CA SER A 85 6.90 -10.33 -4.97
C SER A 85 8.12 -11.10 -5.45
N GLN A 86 8.71 -11.90 -4.56
CA GLN A 86 9.94 -12.63 -4.80
C GLN A 86 9.77 -14.10 -4.37
N CYS A 87 10.28 -15.00 -5.19
CA CYS A 87 10.34 -16.43 -4.92
C CYS A 87 11.80 -16.89 -5.04
N SER A 88 12.48 -16.96 -3.89
CA SER A 88 13.92 -17.29 -3.83
C SER A 88 14.15 -18.80 -3.83
N HIS A 89 13.18 -19.57 -3.32
CA HIS A 89 13.20 -21.03 -3.36
C HIS A 89 11.99 -21.55 -4.14
N ARG A 90 12.23 -22.29 -5.24
CA ARG A 90 11.16 -22.71 -6.18
C ARG A 90 10.19 -23.73 -5.60
N TYR A 91 10.66 -24.60 -4.72
CA TYR A 91 9.83 -25.68 -4.16
C TYR A 91 10.34 -26.12 -2.80
N ALA A 92 9.51 -25.94 -1.76
CA ALA A 92 9.75 -26.52 -0.45
C ALA A 92 8.61 -27.49 -0.10
N LYS A 93 8.95 -28.60 0.52
CA LYS A 93 7.99 -29.59 1.04
C LYS A 93 8.28 -29.84 2.51
N ALA A 94 7.26 -29.71 3.34
CA ALA A 94 7.35 -30.08 4.75
C ALA A 94 7.48 -31.61 4.89
N ASN A 95 8.35 -32.07 5.78
CA ASN A 95 8.48 -33.45 6.19
C ASN A 95 8.29 -33.52 7.70
N ASN A 96 7.08 -33.78 8.18
CA ASN A 96 6.83 -33.87 9.62
C ASN A 96 5.70 -34.87 9.92
N PRO A 97 5.56 -35.36 11.17
CA PRO A 97 4.61 -36.41 11.53
C PRO A 97 3.12 -36.14 11.24
N TYR A 98 2.75 -34.89 10.91
CA TYR A 98 1.38 -34.51 10.58
C TYR A 98 1.07 -34.69 9.07
N MET A 99 2.05 -35.00 8.24
CA MET A 99 1.90 -35.21 6.80
C MET A 99 1.57 -36.68 6.47
N MET A 100 0.69 -36.92 5.50
CA MET A 100 0.33 -38.29 5.06
C MET A 100 1.52 -39.09 4.51
N ASP A 101 2.49 -38.40 3.91
CA ASP A 101 3.68 -38.96 3.27
C ASP A 101 4.96 -38.71 4.08
N TYR A 102 4.83 -38.64 5.40
CA TYR A 102 5.94 -38.44 6.33
C TYR A 102 7.00 -39.54 6.20
N ASP A 103 8.25 -39.13 5.95
CA ASP A 103 9.40 -40.00 5.85
C ASP A 103 10.25 -39.90 7.12
N LYS A 104 10.16 -40.91 7.99
CA LYS A 104 10.93 -41.02 9.24
C LYS A 104 12.44 -41.07 9.02
N SER A 105 12.90 -41.39 7.81
CA SER A 105 14.34 -41.44 7.49
C SER A 105 14.93 -40.06 7.22
N LYS A 106 14.10 -39.03 7.01
CA LYS A 106 14.50 -37.66 6.71
C LYS A 106 14.33 -36.76 7.93
N PRO A 107 15.13 -35.67 8.04
CA PRO A 107 14.95 -34.70 9.11
C PRO A 107 13.56 -34.06 9.05
N ASN A 108 13.04 -33.67 10.22
CA ASN A 108 11.77 -32.98 10.28
C ASN A 108 11.89 -31.56 9.70
N SER A 109 10.94 -31.16 8.85
CA SER A 109 10.82 -29.81 8.32
C SER A 109 9.36 -29.33 8.36
N TYR A 110 9.21 -28.04 8.61
CA TYR A 110 7.92 -27.35 8.73
C TYR A 110 7.92 -26.13 7.82
N LEU A 111 6.74 -25.76 7.32
CA LEU A 111 6.53 -24.53 6.57
C LEU A 111 5.77 -23.56 7.47
N MET A 112 6.22 -22.31 7.50
CA MET A 112 5.59 -21.24 8.27
C MET A 112 5.02 -20.21 7.31
N TYR A 113 3.76 -19.84 7.54
CA TYR A 113 3.09 -18.75 6.83
C TYR A 113 2.95 -17.56 7.77
N LEU A 114 3.50 -16.42 7.38
CA LEU A 114 3.43 -15.16 8.12
C LEU A 114 2.70 -14.13 7.25
N ASP A 115 1.69 -13.49 7.81
CA ASP A 115 0.95 -12.42 7.16
C ASP A 115 0.90 -11.17 8.06
N ALA A 116 1.23 -10.02 7.49
CA ALA A 116 1.23 -8.76 8.21
C ALA A 116 -0.18 -8.16 8.23
N ASN A 117 -0.81 -8.18 9.40
CA ASN A 117 -2.13 -7.58 9.59
C ASN A 117 -2.12 -6.08 9.29
N ASN A 118 -2.93 -5.65 8.31
CA ASN A 118 -3.13 -4.24 7.96
C ASN A 118 -1.84 -3.46 7.64
N LEU A 119 -0.94 -4.07 6.85
CA LEU A 119 0.36 -3.48 6.47
C LEU A 119 0.27 -2.03 5.98
N TYR A 120 -0.64 -1.73 5.04
CA TYR A 120 -0.84 -0.38 4.53
C TYR A 120 -1.38 0.59 5.57
N GLY A 121 -2.32 0.15 6.43
CA GLY A 121 -2.83 0.97 7.52
C GLY A 121 -1.72 1.35 8.50
N TRP A 122 -0.85 0.40 8.85
CA TRP A 122 0.31 0.68 9.71
C TRP A 122 1.26 1.70 9.08
N ALA A 123 1.58 1.54 7.79
CA ALA A 123 2.46 2.46 7.06
C ALA A 123 1.84 3.87 6.94
N MET A 124 0.55 3.96 6.64
CA MET A 124 -0.20 5.22 6.58
C MET A 124 -0.35 5.90 7.94
N SER A 125 -0.13 5.18 9.04
CA SER A 125 -0.17 5.75 10.40
C SER A 125 1.18 6.35 10.83
N LYS A 126 2.21 6.28 9.97
CA LYS A 126 3.52 6.91 10.19
C LYS A 126 3.49 8.37 9.76
N LYS A 127 4.56 9.10 10.11
CA LYS A 127 4.77 10.47 9.65
C LYS A 127 4.96 10.44 8.13
N ILE A 128 4.02 11.04 7.41
CA ILE A 128 4.01 11.10 5.95
C ILE A 128 3.87 12.57 5.49
N PRO A 129 4.33 12.89 4.26
CA PRO A 129 4.31 14.27 3.77
C PRO A 129 2.90 14.87 3.74
N TYR A 130 2.77 16.15 4.06
CA TYR A 130 1.53 16.91 3.84
C TYR A 130 1.73 18.27 3.17
N GLY A 131 2.93 18.86 3.20
CA GLY A 131 3.15 20.15 2.58
C GLY A 131 4.56 20.70 2.67
N ASN A 132 4.70 21.99 2.33
CA ASN A 132 5.98 22.72 2.31
C ASN A 132 7.07 22.01 1.49
N PHE A 133 6.70 21.53 0.31
CA PHE A 133 7.61 20.83 -0.60
C PHE A 133 8.64 21.80 -1.19
N GLN A 134 9.93 21.56 -0.94
CA GLN A 134 11.01 22.44 -1.39
C GLN A 134 12.25 21.64 -1.79
N TRP A 135 12.96 22.09 -2.81
CA TRP A 135 14.32 21.62 -3.07
C TRP A 135 15.23 22.06 -1.94
N SER A 136 16.11 21.18 -1.49
CA SER A 136 17.04 21.42 -0.40
C SER A 136 18.47 21.08 -0.81
N ASN A 137 19.42 21.48 0.03
CA ASN A 137 20.84 21.20 -0.20
C ASN A 137 21.09 19.68 -0.25
N THR A 138 22.00 19.25 -1.12
CA THR A 138 22.41 17.85 -1.29
C THR A 138 23.40 17.39 -0.23
N ASP A 139 24.04 18.33 0.48
CA ASP A 139 24.87 18.05 1.66
C ASP A 139 23.98 17.75 2.89
N ILE A 140 23.43 16.53 2.92
CA ILE A 140 22.56 16.04 4.00
C ILE A 140 23.08 14.70 4.52
N ASP A 141 23.30 14.62 5.84
CA ASP A 141 23.50 13.35 6.53
C ASP A 141 22.16 12.81 7.02
N VAL A 142 21.57 11.93 6.22
CA VAL A 142 20.28 11.30 6.55
C VAL A 142 20.31 10.47 7.82
N MET A 143 21.49 9.99 8.26
CA MET A 143 21.60 9.20 9.50
C MET A 143 21.39 10.06 10.76
N GLN A 144 21.61 11.37 10.67
CA GLN A 144 21.43 12.32 11.79
C GLN A 144 20.01 12.90 11.86
N VAL A 145 19.21 12.76 10.80
CA VAL A 145 17.82 13.20 10.80
C VAL A 145 17.04 12.32 11.78
N SER A 146 16.24 12.89 12.69
CA SER A 146 15.35 12.08 13.54
C SER A 146 14.16 11.56 12.73
N ASP A 147 13.71 10.32 12.97
CA ASP A 147 12.45 9.81 12.39
C ASP A 147 11.23 10.57 12.91
N ASP A 148 11.38 11.24 14.05
CA ASP A 148 10.36 12.10 14.65
C ASP A 148 10.41 13.55 14.20
N SER A 149 11.38 13.91 13.35
CA SER A 149 11.54 15.26 12.82
C SER A 149 10.24 15.75 12.16
N PRO A 150 9.85 17.03 12.34
CA PRO A 150 8.73 17.62 11.60
C PRO A 150 9.03 17.75 10.10
N THR A 151 10.30 17.64 9.71
CA THR A 151 10.76 17.70 8.32
C THR A 151 11.26 16.32 7.88
N GLY A 152 10.75 15.84 6.76
CA GLY A 152 11.21 14.62 6.08
C GLY A 152 11.82 14.91 4.72
N TYR A 153 12.42 13.88 4.11
CA TYR A 153 13.13 14.00 2.84
C TYR A 153 12.87 12.83 1.88
N ILE A 154 12.81 13.14 0.59
CA ILE A 154 12.93 12.17 -0.52
C ILE A 154 14.19 12.56 -1.30
N LEU A 155 15.06 11.60 -1.55
CA LEU A 155 16.37 11.83 -2.16
C LEU A 155 16.49 11.07 -3.47
N GLU A 156 17.19 11.63 -4.45
CA GLU A 156 17.68 10.92 -5.64
C GLU A 156 19.17 10.65 -5.43
N VAL A 157 19.56 9.39 -5.30
CA VAL A 157 20.89 8.98 -4.84
C VAL A 157 21.50 7.88 -5.70
N ASP A 158 22.83 7.79 -5.66
CA ASP A 158 23.56 6.61 -6.11
C ASP A 158 23.93 5.74 -4.90
N LEU A 159 23.61 4.45 -4.99
CA LEU A 159 23.89 3.47 -3.94
C LEU A 159 24.77 2.36 -4.51
N GLU A 160 25.90 2.11 -3.85
CA GLU A 160 26.67 0.91 -4.09
C GLU A 160 26.10 -0.25 -3.29
N TYR A 161 26.02 -1.40 -3.96
CA TYR A 161 25.69 -2.68 -3.36
C TYR A 161 26.98 -3.49 -3.24
N PRO A 162 27.57 -3.60 -2.04
CA PRO A 162 28.84 -4.30 -1.87
C PRO A 162 28.71 -5.82 -2.11
N GLU A 163 29.70 -6.42 -2.77
CA GLU A 163 29.70 -7.85 -3.10
C GLU A 163 29.65 -8.73 -1.85
N GLU A 164 30.24 -8.27 -0.74
CA GLU A 164 30.21 -8.97 0.54
C GLU A 164 28.79 -9.20 1.11
N LEU A 165 27.79 -8.46 0.63
CA LEU A 165 26.38 -8.60 1.05
C LEU A 165 25.57 -9.54 0.16
N HIS A 166 26.12 -9.99 -0.97
CA HIS A 166 25.35 -10.71 -1.99
C HIS A 166 24.75 -12.02 -1.48
N ASP A 167 25.54 -12.81 -0.76
CA ASP A 167 25.06 -14.08 -0.20
C ASP A 167 23.99 -13.84 0.87
N LEU A 168 24.23 -12.88 1.78
CA LEU A 168 23.32 -12.54 2.87
C LEU A 168 21.97 -12.00 2.38
N HIS A 169 21.98 -11.19 1.33
CA HIS A 169 20.78 -10.54 0.81
C HIS A 169 20.18 -11.25 -0.41
N SER A 170 20.70 -12.42 -0.78
CA SER A 170 20.28 -13.17 -1.98
C SER A 170 18.77 -13.44 -2.02
N ASP A 171 18.16 -13.71 -0.87
CA ASP A 171 16.74 -14.02 -0.75
C ASP A 171 15.83 -12.79 -0.84
N LEU A 172 16.29 -11.61 -0.42
CA LEU A 172 15.52 -10.38 -0.46
C LEU A 172 16.42 -9.15 -0.65
N PRO A 173 16.94 -8.91 -1.87
CA PRO A 173 17.77 -7.74 -2.15
C PRO A 173 17.04 -6.42 -1.89
N LEU A 174 17.75 -5.47 -1.29
CA LEU A 174 17.31 -4.11 -1.05
C LEU A 174 17.15 -3.28 -2.33
N ALA A 175 16.45 -2.15 -2.22
CA ALA A 175 16.28 -1.15 -3.28
C ALA A 175 15.71 -1.71 -4.61
N PRO A 176 14.47 -2.24 -4.62
CA PRO A 176 13.89 -2.83 -5.82
C PRO A 176 13.70 -1.78 -6.93
N GLU A 177 13.98 -2.17 -8.17
CA GLU A 177 13.97 -1.28 -9.33
C GLU A 177 13.08 -1.82 -10.45
N ARG A 178 12.42 -0.93 -11.20
CA ARG A 178 11.67 -1.31 -12.39
C ARG A 178 12.63 -1.49 -13.55
N ARG A 179 12.82 -2.73 -14.00
CA ARG A 179 13.68 -3.06 -15.14
C ARG A 179 13.06 -4.12 -16.02
N LEU A 180 13.57 -4.25 -17.24
CA LEU A 180 13.23 -5.35 -18.13
C LEU A 180 14.02 -6.59 -17.71
N PRO A 181 13.38 -7.67 -17.20
CA PRO A 181 14.10 -8.90 -16.93
C PRO A 181 14.59 -9.55 -18.24
N PRO A 182 15.69 -10.31 -18.21
CA PRO A 182 16.18 -11.06 -19.37
C PRO A 182 15.06 -11.92 -19.99
N GLY A 183 14.86 -11.78 -21.30
CA GLY A 183 13.82 -12.53 -22.04
C GLY A 183 12.38 -12.05 -21.86
N SER A 184 12.13 -10.99 -21.08
CA SER A 184 10.80 -10.37 -20.95
C SER A 184 10.63 -9.19 -21.89
N LYS A 185 9.40 -8.95 -22.36
CA LYS A 185 9.01 -7.71 -23.06
C LYS A 185 8.37 -6.67 -22.14
N GLN A 186 8.06 -7.06 -20.90
CA GLN A 186 7.42 -6.20 -19.91
C GLN A 186 8.38 -5.88 -18.78
N THR A 187 8.38 -4.62 -18.36
CA THR A 187 9.11 -4.18 -17.17
C THR A 187 8.48 -4.79 -15.93
N LYS A 188 9.33 -5.24 -15.00
CA LYS A 188 8.91 -5.80 -13.72
C LYS A 188 9.66 -5.09 -12.60
N LEU A 189 9.08 -5.11 -11.40
CA LEU A 189 9.80 -4.71 -10.20
C LEU A 189 10.75 -5.85 -9.82
N LEU A 190 12.05 -5.60 -9.92
CA LEU A 190 13.09 -6.59 -9.67
C LEU A 190 13.85 -6.23 -8.40
N THR A 191 14.12 -7.23 -7.57
CA THR A 191 15.07 -7.15 -6.47
C THR A 191 16.43 -7.62 -7.00
N THR A 192 17.34 -6.68 -7.23
CA THR A 192 18.66 -6.95 -7.80
C THR A 192 19.76 -6.60 -6.80
N LEU A 193 20.86 -7.34 -6.85
CA LEU A 193 22.08 -7.06 -6.08
C LEU A 193 22.98 -6.00 -6.76
N TYR A 194 22.49 -5.33 -7.80
CA TYR A 194 23.28 -4.32 -8.51
C TYR A 194 23.38 -3.03 -7.69
N SER A 195 24.45 -2.27 -7.91
CA SER A 195 24.46 -0.85 -7.54
C SER A 195 23.31 -0.12 -8.25
N LYS A 196 22.79 0.93 -7.60
CA LYS A 196 21.65 1.71 -8.05
C LYS A 196 22.12 3.12 -8.40
N GLU A 197 21.68 3.62 -9.55
CA GLU A 197 21.98 4.98 -9.99
C GLU A 197 20.70 5.82 -10.02
N ARG A 198 20.80 7.06 -9.55
CA ARG A 198 19.70 8.03 -9.50
C ARG A 198 18.41 7.41 -8.94
N TYR A 199 18.56 6.63 -7.88
CA TYR A 199 17.48 5.93 -7.21
C TYR A 199 16.73 6.90 -6.30
N VAL A 200 15.42 7.00 -6.48
CA VAL A 200 14.57 7.88 -5.65
C VAL A 200 14.06 7.11 -4.45
N ILE A 201 14.31 7.64 -3.25
CA ILE A 201 14.08 6.94 -1.98
C ILE A 201 13.67 7.89 -0.86
N HIS A 202 12.76 7.44 0.01
CA HIS A 202 12.43 8.13 1.26
C HIS A 202 13.57 7.98 2.28
N TYR A 203 13.87 9.04 3.04
CA TYR A 203 15.03 9.06 3.95
C TYR A 203 15.05 7.90 4.96
N GLN A 204 13.90 7.47 5.49
CA GLN A 204 13.84 6.33 6.41
C GLN A 204 14.26 5.01 5.76
N ASN A 205 13.86 4.79 4.50
CA ASN A 205 14.29 3.61 3.76
C ASN A 205 15.77 3.69 3.43
N LEU A 206 16.29 4.89 3.12
CA LEU A 206 17.71 5.09 2.90
C LEU A 206 18.52 4.74 4.16
N LYS A 207 18.12 5.25 5.34
CA LYS A 207 18.74 4.86 6.62
C LYS A 207 18.76 3.35 6.81
N GLN A 208 17.64 2.67 6.55
CA GLN A 208 17.57 1.22 6.64
C GLN A 208 18.55 0.53 5.68
N TYR A 209 18.67 1.04 4.45
CA TYR A 209 19.58 0.44 3.47
C TYR A 209 21.05 0.63 3.87
N LEU A 210 21.39 1.80 4.41
CA LEU A 210 22.73 2.08 4.93
C LEU A 210 23.06 1.24 6.17
N SER A 211 22.09 1.07 7.09
CA SER A 211 22.29 0.22 8.27
C SER A 211 22.43 -1.27 7.93
N LEU A 212 21.85 -1.69 6.80
CA LEU A 212 22.03 -3.03 6.23
C LEU A 212 23.28 -3.13 5.33
N GLY A 213 24.11 -2.08 5.25
CA GLY A 213 25.44 -2.14 4.64
C GLY A 213 25.54 -1.60 3.21
N MET A 214 24.46 -1.15 2.57
CA MET A 214 24.58 -0.42 1.31
C MET A 214 25.38 0.88 1.52
N LYS A 215 26.13 1.32 0.51
CA LYS A 215 26.99 2.50 0.62
C LYS A 215 26.43 3.65 -0.21
N LEU A 216 26.16 4.80 0.42
CA LEU A 216 25.77 6.02 -0.29
C LEU A 216 26.98 6.57 -1.05
N LYS A 217 26.86 6.69 -2.38
CA LYS A 217 27.93 7.22 -3.24
C LYS A 217 27.73 8.69 -3.55
N HIS A 218 26.50 9.09 -3.89
CA HIS A 218 26.20 10.45 -4.30
C HIS A 218 24.75 10.82 -4.04
N VAL A 219 24.51 12.10 -3.74
CA VAL A 219 23.16 12.69 -3.60
C VAL A 219 22.97 13.70 -4.72
N HIS A 220 22.10 13.39 -5.67
CA HIS A 220 21.81 14.23 -6.84
C HIS A 220 20.83 15.36 -6.49
N ARG A 221 19.74 15.02 -5.79
CA ARG A 221 18.64 15.94 -5.47
C ARG A 221 18.00 15.57 -4.14
N VAL A 222 17.54 16.58 -3.41
CA VAL A 222 16.86 16.43 -2.12
C VAL A 222 15.57 17.23 -2.14
N LEU A 223 14.44 16.55 -1.98
CA LEU A 223 13.13 17.15 -1.76
C LEU A 223 12.81 17.07 -0.26
N SER A 224 12.70 18.22 0.41
CA SER A 224 12.22 18.30 1.79
C SER A 224 10.72 18.61 1.84
N PHE A 225 10.08 18.22 2.94
CA PHE A 225 8.67 18.45 3.19
C PHE A 225 8.35 18.43 4.68
N SER A 226 7.24 19.06 5.06
CA SER A 226 6.64 18.87 6.38
C SER A 226 5.92 17.51 6.42
N GLN A 227 6.13 16.78 7.51
CA GLN A 227 5.53 15.48 7.76
C GLN A 227 4.89 15.42 9.15
N SER A 228 3.80 14.66 9.26
CA SER A 228 3.17 14.31 10.52
C SER A 228 2.37 13.03 10.32
N ASP A 229 1.92 12.42 11.41
CA ASP A 229 1.04 11.26 11.42
C ASP A 229 -0.44 11.64 11.19
N TRP A 230 -0.68 12.66 10.36
CA TRP A 230 -2.00 13.26 10.13
C TRP A 230 -3.07 12.27 9.66
N LEU A 231 -2.68 11.15 9.05
CA LEU A 231 -3.60 10.12 8.57
C LEU A 231 -3.93 9.07 9.65
N GLN A 232 -3.15 8.99 10.72
CA GLN A 232 -3.32 8.03 11.82
C GLN A 232 -4.71 8.09 12.48
N PRO A 233 -5.33 9.26 12.76
CA PRO A 233 -6.66 9.30 13.36
C PRO A 233 -7.73 8.59 12.52
N TYR A 234 -7.65 8.72 11.18
CA TYR A 234 -8.56 8.04 10.26
C TYR A 234 -8.34 6.53 10.24
N ILE A 235 -7.08 6.09 10.17
CA ILE A 235 -6.75 4.65 10.22
C ILE A 235 -7.19 4.02 11.54
N ASN A 236 -6.96 4.71 12.66
CA ASN A 236 -7.36 4.26 13.98
C ASN A 236 -8.88 4.12 14.10
N LEU A 237 -9.64 5.10 13.61
CA LEU A 237 -11.11 5.02 13.58
C LEU A 237 -11.56 3.75 12.84
N ASN A 238 -11.12 3.55 11.61
CA ASN A 238 -11.54 2.41 10.80
C ASN A 238 -11.09 1.07 11.40
N THR A 239 -9.92 1.04 12.04
CA THR A 239 -9.42 -0.16 12.74
C THR A 239 -10.28 -0.50 13.95
N MET A 240 -10.69 0.51 14.73
CA MET A 240 -11.60 0.33 15.86
C MET A 240 -12.98 -0.15 15.40
N GLU A 241 -13.56 0.48 14.38
CA GLU A 241 -14.87 0.08 13.86
C GLU A 241 -14.83 -1.32 13.25
N ARG A 242 -13.76 -1.67 12.52
CA ARG A 242 -13.53 -3.04 12.04
C ARG A 242 -13.45 -4.08 13.16
N THR A 243 -12.91 -3.69 14.32
CA THR A 243 -12.83 -4.58 15.50
C THR A 243 -14.20 -4.77 16.15
N LYS A 244 -15.06 -3.75 16.13
CA LYS A 244 -16.43 -3.80 16.66
C LYS A 244 -17.42 -4.50 15.73
N ALA A 245 -17.12 -4.52 14.43
CA ALA A 245 -17.99 -5.07 13.39
C ALA A 245 -18.37 -6.53 13.67
N LYS A 246 -19.67 -6.81 13.58
CA LYS A 246 -20.26 -8.14 13.88
C LYS A 246 -20.50 -8.99 12.65
N ASN A 247 -20.52 -8.38 11.47
CA ASN A 247 -20.72 -9.04 10.19
C ASN A 247 -19.50 -8.83 9.27
N ASP A 248 -19.38 -9.69 8.27
CA ASP A 248 -18.23 -9.66 7.34
C ASP A 248 -18.26 -8.45 6.41
N PHE A 249 -19.46 -7.97 6.07
CA PHE A 249 -19.65 -6.75 5.27
C PHE A 249 -18.96 -5.53 5.90
N GLU A 250 -19.24 -5.22 7.16
CA GLU A 250 -18.63 -4.08 7.86
C GLU A 250 -17.12 -4.25 8.02
N LYS A 251 -16.66 -5.48 8.31
CA LYS A 251 -15.22 -5.76 8.44
C LYS A 251 -14.47 -5.47 7.15
N ASP A 252 -15.02 -5.93 6.02
CA ASP A 252 -14.44 -5.72 4.70
C ASP A 252 -14.61 -4.27 4.25
N PHE A 253 -15.70 -3.62 4.62
CA PHE A 253 -15.94 -2.21 4.37
C PHE A 253 -14.86 -1.33 5.01
N PHE A 254 -14.62 -1.43 6.31
CA PHE A 254 -13.60 -0.60 6.98
C PHE A 254 -12.17 -0.91 6.48
N LYS A 255 -11.91 -2.16 6.09
CA LYS A 255 -10.66 -2.52 5.39
C LYS A 255 -10.55 -1.84 4.03
N LEU A 256 -11.62 -1.85 3.24
CA LEU A 256 -11.69 -1.19 1.94
C LEU A 256 -11.49 0.32 2.07
N MET A 257 -12.07 0.97 3.08
CA MET A 257 -11.95 2.41 3.29
C MET A 257 -10.49 2.84 3.49
N ASN A 258 -9.72 2.09 4.31
CA ASN A 258 -8.27 2.33 4.45
C ASN A 258 -7.52 2.13 3.12
N ASN A 259 -7.73 1.00 2.44
CA ASN A 259 -7.04 0.69 1.19
C ASN A 259 -7.39 1.69 0.08
N SER A 260 -8.62 2.21 0.09
CA SER A 260 -9.10 3.16 -0.92
C SER A 260 -8.42 4.51 -0.80
N VAL A 261 -8.09 4.97 0.42
CA VAL A 261 -7.30 6.20 0.61
C VAL A 261 -5.91 6.04 -0.02
N PHE A 262 -5.22 4.94 0.26
CA PHE A 262 -3.93 4.64 -0.37
C PHE A 262 -4.05 4.63 -1.91
N GLY A 263 -5.02 3.88 -2.45
CA GLY A 263 -5.27 3.83 -3.89
C GLY A 263 -5.53 5.20 -4.51
N LYS A 264 -6.26 6.07 -3.79
CA LYS A 264 -6.56 7.43 -4.25
C LYS A 264 -5.31 8.32 -4.29
N THR A 265 -4.39 8.19 -3.33
CA THR A 265 -3.11 8.93 -3.33
C THR A 265 -2.16 8.50 -4.45
N MET A 266 -2.32 7.28 -4.97
CA MET A 266 -1.47 6.72 -6.04
C MET A 266 -2.13 6.76 -7.42
N GLU A 267 -3.26 7.46 -7.55
CA GLU A 267 -4.05 7.52 -8.77
C GLU A 267 -3.30 8.27 -9.88
N ASN A 268 -3.10 7.61 -11.03
CA ASN A 268 -2.50 8.26 -12.20
C ASN A 268 -3.55 9.05 -12.97
N ILE A 269 -3.56 10.37 -12.72
CA ILE A 269 -4.45 11.33 -13.38
C ILE A 269 -4.13 11.57 -14.86
N ARG A 270 -2.91 11.28 -15.35
CA ARG A 270 -2.58 11.46 -16.78
C ARG A 270 -3.35 10.51 -17.68
N ASN A 271 -3.77 9.35 -17.17
CA ASN A 271 -4.60 8.40 -17.93
C ASN A 271 -6.05 8.89 -18.13
N ARG A 272 -6.45 10.03 -17.53
CA ARG A 272 -7.80 10.60 -17.65
C ARG A 272 -7.91 11.71 -18.68
N VAL A 273 -6.77 12.14 -19.20
CA VAL A 273 -6.68 13.21 -20.21
C VAL A 273 -6.14 12.58 -21.48
N ASP A 274 -6.87 12.75 -22.59
CA ASP A 274 -6.27 12.57 -23.92
C ASP A 274 -5.28 13.72 -24.10
N ILE A 275 -3.99 13.41 -24.09
CA ILE A 275 -2.89 14.34 -24.39
C ILE A 275 -2.44 14.10 -25.82
#